data_AF-A0A432GF64-F1
#
_entry.id   AF-A0A432GF64-F1
#
_cell.length_a   1.000
_cell.length_b   1.000
_cell.length_c   1.000
_cell.angle_alpha   90.00
_cell.angle_beta   90.00
_cell.angle_gamma   90.00
#
_symmetry.space_group_name_H-M   'P 1'
#
loop_
_entity.id
_entity.type
_entity.pdbx_description
1 polymer ?
#
loop_
_entity_poly.entity_id
_entity_poly.type
_entity_poly.pdbx_seq_one_letter_code
_entity_poly.pdbx_strand_id
1 'polypeptide(L)'
;MSKLFFIILFIFGLNCLTSPATFAGKDLEKAIFAGGCFWCMESDFEKISGIKDVISGYIGGTTKNPSYQNYGRAGHIEAVLIPFDPSVISYAELLEIFWIKIDPTDKNGQFCDRGHEYSTAVFYLSTEQERLAEESKSLLEKSGILKESVKTPIIMAGEFYPAEDYHQNYYIKSKLKYLYYRFRCGRDQRLKELWGEKINKVKAFNKTSNIQKPDLEELKKILTPLQFEVTQNDATEPPFRNKYWNNKREGIYVDVVSGEPLFSS
;
A
#
# COMPACT_ATOMS: atom_id res chain seq x y z
N MET A 1 78.62 16.40 -33.34
CA MET A 1 78.40 16.70 -31.90
C MET A 1 76.94 17.05 -31.71
N SER A 2 76.05 16.07 -31.54
CA SER A 2 74.60 16.32 -31.42
C SER A 2 74.22 16.60 -29.96
N LYS A 3 73.42 17.64 -29.77
CA LYS A 3 72.85 18.05 -28.48
C LYS A 3 71.60 17.21 -28.20
N LEU A 4 71.56 16.59 -27.03
CA LEU A 4 70.44 15.79 -26.54
C LEU A 4 69.40 16.71 -25.89
N PHE A 5 68.16 16.70 -26.39
CA PHE A 5 67.01 17.38 -25.77
C PHE A 5 66.30 16.42 -24.81
N PHE A 6 66.11 16.84 -23.56
CA PHE A 6 65.25 16.15 -22.59
C PHE A 6 63.80 16.59 -22.80
N ILE A 7 62.91 15.65 -23.09
CA ILE A 7 61.45 15.85 -23.07
C ILE A 7 60.92 15.29 -21.75
N ILE A 8 60.38 16.16 -20.90
CA ILE A 8 59.65 15.78 -19.69
C ILE A 8 58.18 15.61 -20.08
N LEU A 9 57.68 14.37 -20.01
CA LEU A 9 56.29 14.03 -20.28
C LEU A 9 55.50 14.09 -18.96
N PHE A 10 54.62 15.08 -18.81
CA PHE A 10 53.72 15.22 -17.66
C PHE A 10 52.49 14.32 -17.87
N ILE A 11 52.41 13.20 -17.15
CA ILE A 11 51.23 12.32 -17.17
C ILE A 11 50.24 12.86 -16.12
N PHE A 12 49.18 13.52 -16.59
CA PHE A 12 48.03 13.88 -15.76
C PHE A 12 47.21 12.61 -15.48
N GLY A 13 47.35 12.07 -14.28
CA GLY A 13 46.51 10.98 -13.79
C GLY A 13 45.10 11.49 -13.51
N LEU A 14 44.14 11.09 -14.35
CA LEU A 14 42.72 11.34 -14.16
C LEU A 14 42.21 10.38 -13.05
N ASN A 15 42.23 10.83 -11.80
CA ASN A 15 41.60 10.12 -10.69
C ASN A 15 40.08 10.20 -10.86
N CYS A 16 39.49 9.14 -11.41
CA CYS A 16 38.05 8.96 -11.44
C CYS A 16 37.57 8.66 -10.01
N LEU A 17 37.08 9.68 -9.33
CA LEU A 17 36.35 9.55 -8.06
C LEU A 17 35.03 8.84 -8.35
N THR A 18 35.03 7.52 -8.29
CA THR A 18 33.79 6.74 -8.28
C THR A 18 33.16 6.85 -6.89
N SER A 19 32.20 7.74 -6.72
CA SER A 19 31.30 7.69 -5.57
C SER A 19 30.51 6.38 -5.63
N PRO A 20 30.50 5.55 -4.58
CA PRO A 20 29.62 4.39 -4.55
C PRO A 20 28.18 4.91 -4.45
N ALA A 21 27.36 4.59 -5.45
CA ALA A 21 25.93 4.76 -5.36
C ALA A 21 25.43 3.84 -4.23
N THR A 22 25.18 4.41 -3.05
CA THR A 22 24.48 3.74 -1.96
C THR A 22 23.05 3.47 -2.42
N PHE A 23 22.75 2.21 -2.72
CA PHE A 23 21.38 1.74 -2.84
C PHE A 23 20.78 1.72 -1.43
N ALA A 24 20.21 2.85 -1.01
CA ALA A 24 19.47 2.92 0.25
C ALA A 24 18.24 2.01 0.12
N GLY A 25 18.19 0.94 0.92
CA GLY A 25 16.99 0.12 1.03
C GLY A 25 15.82 1.00 1.48
N LYS A 26 14.70 0.93 0.77
CA LYS A 26 13.50 1.72 1.11
C LYS A 26 13.02 1.26 2.50
N ASP A 27 12.81 2.21 3.42
CA ASP A 27 12.31 1.91 4.77
C ASP A 27 10.95 1.20 4.69
N LEU A 28 10.64 0.37 5.68
CA LEU A 28 9.34 -0.29 5.76
C LEU A 28 8.22 0.74 5.94
N GLU A 29 7.18 0.60 5.13
CA GLU A 29 5.93 1.35 5.30
C GLU A 29 4.97 0.58 6.22
N LYS A 30 3.93 1.24 6.71
CA LYS A 30 2.92 0.65 7.60
C LYS A 30 1.53 0.86 7.03
N ALA A 31 0.67 -0.14 7.17
CA ALA A 31 -0.76 -0.04 6.93
C ALA A 31 -1.53 -0.44 8.20
N ILE A 32 -2.69 0.17 8.45
CA ILE A 32 -3.54 -0.19 9.59
C ILE A 32 -4.96 -0.46 9.08
N PHE A 33 -5.46 -1.67 9.32
CA PHE A 33 -6.78 -2.10 8.84
C PHE A 33 -7.59 -2.74 9.96
N ALA A 34 -8.87 -2.37 10.06
CA ALA A 34 -9.86 -3.04 10.89
C ALA A 34 -10.85 -3.81 10.00
N GLY A 35 -11.10 -5.08 10.33
CA GLY A 35 -11.85 -6.01 9.48
C GLY A 35 -12.57 -7.11 10.27
N GLY A 36 -13.06 -6.76 11.46
CA GLY A 36 -13.59 -7.71 12.44
C GLY A 36 -12.50 -8.26 13.34
N CYS A 37 -12.68 -9.49 13.84
CA CYS A 37 -11.72 -10.15 14.71
C CYS A 37 -10.29 -10.08 14.14
N PHE A 38 -9.36 -9.48 14.90
CA PHE A 38 -7.99 -9.30 14.42
C PHE A 38 -7.25 -10.62 14.20
N TRP A 39 -7.64 -11.73 14.84
CA TRP A 39 -7.01 -13.04 14.61
C TRP A 39 -7.27 -13.54 13.19
N CYS A 40 -8.44 -13.19 12.64
CA CYS A 40 -8.77 -13.51 11.27
C CYS A 40 -7.96 -12.64 10.31
N MET A 41 -7.86 -11.34 10.59
CA MET A 41 -7.08 -10.40 9.78
C MET A 41 -5.59 -10.75 9.78
N GLU A 42 -5.00 -11.02 10.95
CA GLU A 42 -3.62 -11.49 11.11
C GLU A 42 -3.35 -12.71 10.22
N SER A 43 -4.14 -13.77 10.39
CA SER A 43 -4.00 -14.99 9.58
C SER A 43 -4.20 -14.75 8.07
N ASP A 44 -5.00 -13.76 7.68
CA ASP A 44 -5.32 -13.47 6.28
C ASP A 44 -4.19 -12.70 5.57
N PHE A 45 -3.38 -11.93 6.31
CA PHE A 45 -2.29 -11.11 5.77
C PHE A 45 -0.89 -11.71 5.97
N GLU A 46 -0.59 -12.39 7.09
CA GLU A 46 0.79 -12.72 7.48
C GLU A 46 1.57 -13.55 6.45
N LYS A 47 0.88 -14.29 5.57
CA LYS A 47 1.49 -15.17 4.56
C LYS A 47 1.83 -14.46 3.24
N ILE A 48 1.57 -13.16 3.13
CA ILE A 48 1.69 -12.42 1.88
C ILE A 48 3.12 -11.90 1.73
N SER A 49 3.73 -12.16 0.56
CA SER A 49 5.08 -11.68 0.25
C SER A 49 5.16 -10.15 0.34
N GLY A 50 6.22 -9.65 0.96
CA GLY A 50 6.43 -8.22 1.21
C GLY A 50 5.94 -7.75 2.57
N ILE A 51 5.00 -8.45 3.19
CA ILE A 51 4.62 -8.20 4.59
C ILE A 51 5.70 -8.76 5.52
N LYS A 52 6.12 -7.96 6.50
CA LYS A 52 7.15 -8.35 7.48
C LYS A 52 6.56 -8.87 8.76
N ASP A 53 5.42 -8.32 9.18
CA ASP A 53 4.70 -8.71 10.38
C ASP A 53 3.22 -8.30 10.26
N VAL A 54 2.37 -8.87 11.11
CA VAL A 54 0.99 -8.43 11.27
C VAL A 54 0.65 -8.39 12.75
N ILE A 55 0.59 -7.19 13.30
CA ILE A 55 0.44 -6.97 14.75
C ILE A 55 -1.03 -6.72 15.06
N SER A 56 -1.64 -7.60 15.86
CA SER A 56 -3.01 -7.42 16.36
C SER A 56 -3.07 -6.30 17.40
N GLY A 57 -4.11 -5.47 17.39
CA GLY A 57 -4.22 -4.36 18.35
C GLY A 57 -5.54 -3.59 18.31
N TYR A 58 -5.54 -2.47 19.02
CA TYR A 58 -6.69 -1.61 19.26
C TYR A 58 -6.40 -0.18 18.80
N ILE A 59 -7.37 0.46 18.14
CA ILE A 59 -7.25 1.83 17.64
C ILE A 59 -8.63 2.52 17.57
N GLY A 60 -8.63 3.85 17.56
CA GLY A 60 -9.82 4.67 17.29
C GLY A 60 -10.65 5.04 18.53
N GLY A 61 -10.28 4.52 19.71
CA GLY A 61 -10.90 4.89 20.98
C GLY A 61 -10.23 6.10 21.65
N THR A 62 -10.70 6.39 22.86
CA THR A 62 -10.35 7.63 23.58
C THR A 62 -9.37 7.43 24.74
N THR A 63 -9.18 6.19 25.20
CA THR A 63 -8.30 5.88 26.33
C THR A 63 -6.91 5.44 25.86
N LYS A 64 -5.91 5.69 26.70
CA LYS A 64 -4.54 5.19 26.48
C LYS A 64 -4.39 3.78 27.02
N ASN A 65 -3.57 2.96 26.36
CA ASN A 65 -3.22 1.60 26.76
C ASN A 65 -4.46 0.74 27.11
N PRO A 66 -5.44 0.59 26.19
CA PRO A 66 -6.58 -0.28 26.40
C PRO A 66 -6.13 -1.74 26.53
N SER A 67 -6.94 -2.54 27.22
CA SER A 67 -6.78 -4.00 27.33
C SER A 67 -7.98 -4.71 26.70
N TYR A 68 -7.86 -6.02 26.47
CA TYR A 68 -8.93 -6.81 25.87
C TYR A 68 -10.27 -6.69 26.63
N GLN A 69 -10.23 -6.42 27.94
CA GLN A 69 -11.44 -6.31 28.78
C GLN A 69 -12.14 -4.93 28.71
N ASN A 70 -11.45 -3.90 28.18
CA ASN A 70 -11.95 -2.52 28.23
C ASN A 70 -11.91 -1.75 26.90
N TYR A 71 -11.19 -2.24 25.88
CA TYR A 71 -10.96 -1.50 24.63
C TYR A 71 -12.27 -1.06 23.96
N GLY A 72 -13.23 -1.98 23.81
CA GLY A 72 -14.53 -1.68 23.18
C GLY A 72 -15.34 -0.64 23.96
N ARG A 73 -15.34 -0.70 25.31
CA ARG A 73 -15.99 0.31 26.17
C ARG A 73 -15.38 1.70 26.02
N ALA A 74 -14.10 1.77 25.67
CA ALA A 74 -13.40 3.02 25.40
C ALA A 74 -13.51 3.51 23.95
N GLY A 75 -14.27 2.80 23.12
CA GLY A 75 -14.54 3.12 21.71
C GLY A 75 -13.48 2.63 20.73
N HIS A 76 -12.48 1.87 21.19
CA HIS A 76 -11.50 1.24 20.30
C HIS A 76 -12.14 0.10 19.51
N ILE A 77 -11.59 -0.16 18.33
CA ILE A 77 -11.94 -1.31 17.50
C ILE A 77 -10.71 -2.20 17.29
N GLU A 78 -10.95 -3.48 17.00
CA GLU A 78 -9.91 -4.43 16.64
C GLU A 78 -9.33 -4.12 15.25
N ALA A 79 -8.01 -4.02 15.18
CA ALA A 79 -7.27 -3.75 13.95
C ALA A 79 -5.95 -4.52 13.90
N VAL A 80 -5.35 -4.53 12.72
CA VAL A 80 -3.99 -5.01 12.51
C VAL A 80 -3.10 -3.88 11.98
N LEU A 81 -1.87 -3.80 12.49
CA LEU A 81 -0.80 -2.97 11.95
C LEU A 81 0.15 -3.86 11.14
N ILE A 82 0.38 -3.49 9.89
CA ILE A 82 1.12 -4.28 8.90
C ILE A 82 2.34 -3.49 8.45
N PRO A 83 3.54 -3.77 8.99
CA PRO A 83 4.78 -3.31 8.38
C PRO A 83 5.04 -4.09 7.07
N PHE A 84 5.26 -3.38 5.97
CA PHE A 84 5.47 -3.98 4.66
C PHE A 84 6.62 -3.31 3.90
N ASP A 85 7.19 -4.06 2.96
CA ASP A 85 8.25 -3.61 2.07
C ASP A 85 7.64 -3.08 0.78
N PRO A 86 7.63 -1.75 0.57
CA PRO A 86 7.03 -1.13 -0.61
C PRO A 86 7.75 -1.46 -1.93
N SER A 87 8.90 -2.14 -1.89
CA SER A 87 9.55 -2.68 -3.10
C SER A 87 8.99 -4.03 -3.54
N VAL A 88 8.23 -4.72 -2.67
CA VAL A 88 7.65 -6.05 -2.93
C VAL A 88 6.14 -6.01 -3.03
N ILE A 89 5.47 -5.21 -2.20
CA ILE A 89 4.01 -5.03 -2.20
C ILE A 89 3.65 -3.57 -1.95
N SER A 90 2.76 -3.03 -2.77
CA SER A 90 2.28 -1.65 -2.63
C SER A 90 1.13 -1.52 -1.62
N TYR A 91 0.92 -0.30 -1.12
CA TYR A 91 -0.27 0.00 -0.30
C TYR A 91 -1.58 -0.21 -1.06
N ALA A 92 -1.59 0.06 -2.38
CA ALA A 92 -2.72 -0.21 -3.25
C ALA A 92 -3.06 -1.71 -3.28
N GLU A 93 -2.07 -2.58 -3.45
CA GLU A 93 -2.28 -4.04 -3.40
C GLU A 93 -2.78 -4.51 -2.03
N LEU A 94 -2.27 -3.92 -0.94
CA LEU A 94 -2.78 -4.18 0.41
C LEU A 94 -4.26 -3.81 0.56
N LEU A 95 -4.71 -2.71 -0.04
CA LEU A 95 -6.13 -2.33 -0.09
C LEU A 95 -6.95 -3.33 -0.91
N GLU A 96 -6.45 -3.80 -2.06
CA GLU A 96 -7.15 -4.84 -2.84
C GLU A 96 -7.38 -6.12 -2.03
N ILE A 97 -6.34 -6.54 -1.31
CA ILE A 97 -6.40 -7.69 -0.41
C ILE A 97 -7.39 -7.40 0.71
N PHE A 98 -7.30 -6.24 1.36
CA PHE A 98 -8.18 -5.84 2.45
C PHE A 98 -9.66 -5.97 2.06
N TRP A 99 -10.07 -5.40 0.93
CA TRP A 99 -11.46 -5.43 0.48
C TRP A 99 -12.02 -6.85 0.33
N ILE A 100 -11.24 -7.78 -0.24
CA ILE A 100 -11.69 -9.17 -0.44
C ILE A 100 -11.63 -10.03 0.84
N LYS A 101 -11.04 -9.51 1.92
CA LYS A 101 -10.94 -10.17 3.22
C LYS A 101 -12.04 -9.75 4.21
N ILE A 102 -12.85 -8.76 3.86
CA ILE A 102 -13.96 -8.26 4.68
C ILE A 102 -15.29 -8.31 3.93
N ASP A 103 -16.39 -8.10 4.66
CA ASP A 103 -17.65 -7.63 4.10
C ASP A 103 -17.70 -6.09 4.23
N PRO A 104 -17.36 -5.33 3.17
CA PRO A 104 -17.31 -3.88 3.21
C PRO A 104 -18.71 -3.24 3.22
N THR A 105 -19.79 -4.03 3.11
CA THR A 105 -21.17 -3.55 3.13
C THR A 105 -21.80 -3.64 4.52
N ASP A 106 -21.16 -4.37 5.44
CA ASP A 106 -21.67 -4.58 6.79
C ASP A 106 -21.22 -3.48 7.75
N LYS A 107 -22.20 -2.75 8.30
CA LYS A 107 -21.97 -1.65 9.24
C LYS A 107 -22.05 -2.05 10.72
N ASN A 108 -22.39 -3.31 11.03
CA ASN A 108 -22.76 -3.73 12.39
C ASN A 108 -21.75 -4.73 13.01
N GLY A 109 -20.52 -4.75 12.53
CA GLY A 109 -19.52 -5.77 12.84
C GLY A 109 -19.39 -6.81 11.72
N GLN A 110 -18.45 -7.73 11.83
CA GLN A 110 -18.11 -8.67 10.76
C GLN A 110 -18.51 -10.11 11.10
N PHE A 111 -19.23 -10.76 10.19
CA PHE A 111 -19.58 -12.19 10.25
C PHE A 111 -20.38 -12.61 11.50
N CYS A 112 -19.78 -13.29 12.46
CA CYS A 112 -20.43 -13.61 13.73
C CYS A 112 -20.08 -12.60 14.83
N ASP A 113 -19.03 -11.80 14.65
CA ASP A 113 -18.58 -10.81 15.61
C ASP A 113 -19.34 -9.50 15.36
N ARG A 114 -20.13 -9.09 16.35
CA ARG A 114 -21.11 -8.01 16.19
C ARG A 114 -20.84 -6.91 17.20
N GLY A 115 -21.08 -5.67 16.80
CA GLY A 115 -20.83 -4.49 17.61
C GLY A 115 -19.69 -3.61 17.08
N HIS A 116 -19.53 -2.46 17.72
CA HIS A 116 -18.60 -1.41 17.32
C HIS A 116 -17.15 -1.91 17.24
N GLU A 117 -16.74 -2.70 18.22
CA GLU A 117 -15.38 -3.26 18.33
C GLU A 117 -14.94 -4.13 17.16
N TYR A 118 -15.89 -4.65 16.37
CA TYR A 118 -15.64 -5.47 15.18
C TYR A 118 -15.96 -4.75 13.87
N SER A 119 -16.12 -3.43 13.90
CA SER A 119 -16.36 -2.61 12.70
C SER A 119 -15.17 -2.65 11.75
N THR A 120 -15.43 -2.41 10.47
CA THR A 120 -14.37 -2.23 9.48
C THR A 120 -13.86 -0.80 9.48
N ALA A 121 -12.60 -0.57 9.16
CA ALA A 121 -12.04 0.75 8.84
C ALA A 121 -10.69 0.61 8.13
N VAL A 122 -10.35 1.60 7.30
CA VAL A 122 -8.97 1.83 6.85
C VAL A 122 -8.42 3.02 7.61
N PHE A 123 -7.34 2.83 8.35
CA PHE A 123 -6.66 3.91 9.06
C PHE A 123 -5.44 4.37 8.26
N TYR A 124 -5.50 5.57 7.68
CA TYR A 124 -4.42 6.11 6.87
C TYR A 124 -3.38 6.82 7.74
N LEU A 125 -2.11 6.68 7.38
CA LEU A 125 -0.96 7.29 8.07
C LEU A 125 -0.36 8.48 7.31
N SER A 126 -0.80 8.70 6.07
CA SER A 126 -0.36 9.82 5.22
C SER A 126 -1.47 10.26 4.26
N THR A 127 -1.33 11.44 3.68
CA THR A 127 -2.24 11.95 2.64
C THR A 127 -2.27 11.06 1.40
N GLU A 128 -1.15 10.40 1.08
CA GLU A 128 -1.11 9.45 -0.04
C GLU A 128 -1.89 8.18 0.27
N GLN A 129 -1.80 7.66 1.50
CA GLN A 129 -2.64 6.52 1.91
C GLN A 129 -4.13 6.88 1.91
N GLU A 130 -4.49 8.08 2.37
CA GLU A 130 -5.88 8.58 2.30
C GLU A 130 -6.38 8.59 0.85
N ARG A 131 -5.61 9.21 -0.06
CA ARG A 131 -5.93 9.31 -1.48
C ARG A 131 -6.11 7.92 -2.11
N LEU A 132 -5.16 7.01 -1.91
CA LEU A 132 -5.20 5.65 -2.44
C LEU A 132 -6.38 4.84 -1.88
N ALA A 133 -6.69 5.01 -0.59
CA ALA A 133 -7.79 4.31 0.05
C ALA A 133 -9.16 4.80 -0.45
N GLU A 134 -9.34 6.11 -0.62
CA GLU A 134 -10.55 6.69 -1.21
C GLU A 134 -10.70 6.33 -2.69
N GLU A 135 -9.60 6.33 -3.44
CA GLU A 135 -9.59 5.88 -4.84
C GLU A 135 -10.00 4.40 -4.92
N SER A 136 -9.35 3.52 -4.16
CA SER A 136 -9.65 2.09 -4.11
C SER A 136 -11.10 1.80 -3.71
N LYS A 137 -11.64 2.55 -2.74
CA LYS A 137 -13.04 2.48 -2.35
C LYS A 137 -13.98 2.91 -3.47
N SER A 138 -13.73 4.08 -4.08
CA SER A 138 -14.55 4.61 -5.18
C SER A 138 -14.56 3.67 -6.38
N LEU A 139 -13.40 3.10 -6.67
CA LEU A 139 -13.19 2.06 -7.66
C LEU A 139 -14.10 0.85 -7.33
N LEU A 140 -14.01 0.29 -6.14
CA LEU A 140 -14.84 -0.85 -5.74
C LEU A 140 -16.33 -0.56 -5.88
N GLU A 141 -16.80 0.63 -5.49
CA GLU A 141 -18.20 1.02 -5.64
C GLU A 141 -18.64 1.12 -7.11
N LYS A 142 -17.81 1.75 -7.96
CA LYS A 142 -18.09 1.90 -9.41
C LYS A 142 -18.05 0.57 -10.17
N SER A 143 -17.37 -0.44 -9.64
CA SER A 143 -17.26 -1.76 -10.28
C SER A 143 -18.61 -2.48 -10.43
N GLY A 144 -19.62 -2.12 -9.63
CA GLY A 144 -20.92 -2.80 -9.59
C GLY A 144 -20.86 -4.25 -9.06
N ILE A 145 -19.72 -4.67 -8.49
CA ILE A 145 -19.53 -6.02 -7.93
C ILE A 145 -20.40 -6.24 -6.70
N LEU A 146 -20.51 -5.20 -5.87
CA LEU A 146 -21.31 -5.16 -4.65
C LEU A 146 -22.70 -4.61 -4.95
N LYS A 147 -23.72 -5.20 -4.31
CA LYS A 147 -25.11 -4.73 -4.43
C LYS A 147 -25.39 -3.51 -3.56
N GLU A 148 -24.62 -3.35 -2.49
CA GLU A 148 -24.75 -2.28 -1.50
C GLU A 148 -23.49 -1.42 -1.52
N SER A 149 -23.61 -0.15 -1.12
CA SER A 149 -22.46 0.76 -1.05
C SER A 149 -21.50 0.38 0.07
N VAL A 150 -20.23 0.75 -0.11
CA VAL A 150 -19.17 0.44 0.85
C VAL A 150 -19.37 1.28 2.11
N LYS A 151 -19.56 0.60 3.24
CA LYS A 151 -19.75 1.19 4.58
C LYS A 151 -18.45 1.38 5.34
N THR A 152 -17.36 0.77 4.89
CA THR A 152 -16.05 0.92 5.50
C THR A 152 -15.56 2.38 5.40
N PRO A 153 -15.31 3.05 6.53
CA PRO A 153 -14.76 4.40 6.57
C PRO A 153 -13.26 4.40 6.33
N ILE A 154 -12.77 5.51 5.77
CA ILE A 154 -11.36 5.86 5.65
C ILE A 154 -11.10 6.94 6.71
N ILE A 155 -10.21 6.69 7.67
CA ILE A 155 -10.06 7.51 8.88
C ILE A 155 -8.57 7.80 9.10
N MET A 156 -8.23 9.00 9.55
CA MET A 156 -6.86 9.30 9.97
C MET A 156 -6.45 8.41 11.15
N ALA A 157 -5.30 7.75 11.08
CA ALA A 157 -4.80 6.92 12.15
C ALA A 157 -4.50 7.74 13.42
N GLY A 158 -5.10 7.34 14.53
CA GLY A 158 -4.68 7.77 15.86
C GLY A 158 -3.55 6.89 16.41
N GLU A 159 -3.38 6.88 17.73
CA GLU A 159 -2.43 5.97 18.38
C GLU A 159 -2.93 4.52 18.28
N PHE A 160 -2.06 3.62 17.80
CA PHE A 160 -2.30 2.18 17.75
C PHE A 160 -1.71 1.51 18.98
N TYR A 161 -2.51 0.70 19.68
CA TYR A 161 -2.08 -0.04 20.86
C TYR A 161 -1.99 -1.52 20.52
N PRO A 162 -0.79 -2.13 20.49
CA PRO A 162 -0.65 -3.58 20.33
C PRO A 162 -1.46 -4.32 21.40
N ALA A 163 -2.20 -5.34 20.97
CA ALA A 163 -2.89 -6.25 21.87
C ALA A 163 -1.87 -7.13 22.61
N GLU A 164 -2.32 -7.73 23.71
CA GLU A 164 -1.52 -8.58 24.56
C GLU A 164 -0.92 -9.79 23.81
N ASP A 165 0.25 -10.28 24.25
CA ASP A 165 1.02 -11.33 23.54
C ASP A 165 0.25 -12.63 23.26
N TYR A 166 -0.79 -12.91 24.04
CA TYR A 166 -1.64 -14.09 23.84
C TYR A 166 -2.61 -13.93 22.66
N HIS A 167 -2.87 -12.70 22.21
CA HIS A 167 -3.61 -12.42 20.99
C HIS A 167 -2.74 -12.49 19.73
N GLN A 168 -1.45 -12.16 19.85
CA GLN A 168 -0.51 -12.23 18.72
C GLN A 168 -0.31 -13.68 18.29
N ASN A 169 -0.38 -13.95 17.00
CA ASN A 169 -0.24 -15.27 16.40
C ASN A 169 -1.24 -16.30 16.95
N TYR A 170 -2.44 -15.86 17.35
CA TYR A 170 -3.42 -16.75 17.99
C TYR A 170 -3.84 -17.91 17.08
N TYR A 171 -3.94 -17.66 15.76
CA TYR A 171 -4.31 -18.70 14.79
C TYR A 171 -3.25 -19.81 14.66
N ILE A 172 -2.00 -19.52 15.01
CA ILE A 172 -0.90 -20.49 15.10
C ILE A 172 -0.92 -21.17 16.47
N LYS A 173 -0.86 -20.37 17.55
CA LYS A 173 -0.75 -20.83 18.94
C LYS A 173 -1.95 -21.67 19.39
N SER A 174 -3.15 -21.35 18.89
CA SER A 174 -4.43 -21.98 19.25
C SER A 174 -5.18 -22.54 18.04
N LYS A 175 -4.46 -23.13 17.09
CA LYS A 175 -4.96 -23.56 15.77
C LYS A 175 -6.33 -24.24 15.76
N LEU A 176 -6.56 -25.26 16.60
CA LEU A 176 -7.85 -25.98 16.62
C LEU A 176 -9.01 -25.09 17.08
N LYS A 177 -8.81 -24.28 18.12
CA LYS A 177 -9.83 -23.34 18.62
C LYS A 177 -10.12 -22.27 17.58
N TYR A 178 -9.06 -21.73 16.96
CA TYR A 178 -9.18 -20.73 15.91
C TYR A 178 -9.94 -21.26 14.68
N LEU A 179 -9.57 -22.45 14.18
CA LEU A 179 -10.25 -23.05 13.01
C LEU A 179 -11.73 -23.30 13.29
N TYR A 180 -12.04 -23.79 14.50
CA TYR A 180 -13.41 -23.99 14.93
C TYR A 180 -14.21 -22.70 14.96
N TYR A 181 -13.63 -21.66 15.58
CA TYR A 181 -14.19 -20.32 15.64
C TYR A 181 -14.43 -19.74 14.23
N ARG A 182 -13.40 -19.69 13.37
CA ARG A 182 -13.50 -19.14 12.01
C ARG A 182 -14.58 -19.84 11.19
N PHE A 183 -14.64 -21.18 11.27
CA PHE A 183 -15.66 -21.97 10.58
C PHE A 183 -17.06 -21.66 11.09
N ARG A 184 -17.28 -21.72 12.42
CA ARG A 184 -18.57 -21.40 13.06
C ARG A 184 -19.01 -19.96 12.78
N CYS A 185 -18.05 -19.05 12.58
CA CYS A 185 -18.32 -17.64 12.32
C CYS A 185 -18.90 -17.39 10.92
N GLY A 186 -18.77 -18.35 10.00
CA GLY A 186 -19.28 -18.21 8.63
C GLY A 186 -18.50 -17.21 7.77
N ARG A 187 -17.33 -16.76 8.22
CA ARG A 187 -16.49 -15.76 7.52
C ARG A 187 -16.20 -16.15 6.09
N ASP A 188 -15.64 -17.35 5.91
CA ASP A 188 -15.24 -17.83 4.59
C ASP A 188 -16.45 -18.06 3.66
N GLN A 189 -17.60 -18.46 4.22
CA GLN A 189 -18.84 -18.59 3.45
C GLN A 189 -19.31 -17.23 2.94
N ARG A 190 -19.37 -16.22 3.81
CA ARG A 190 -19.80 -14.87 3.42
C ARG A 190 -18.86 -14.24 2.40
N LEU A 191 -17.54 -14.38 2.59
CA LEU A 191 -16.56 -13.89 1.62
C LEU A 191 -16.68 -14.61 0.27
N LYS A 192 -16.98 -15.91 0.26
CA LYS A 192 -17.26 -16.66 -0.97
C LYS A 192 -18.52 -16.16 -1.69
N GLU A 193 -19.57 -15.82 -0.95
CA GLU A 193 -20.81 -15.25 -1.52
C GLU A 193 -20.59 -13.87 -2.15
N LEU A 194 -19.81 -13.01 -1.49
CA LEU A 194 -19.50 -11.66 -1.97
C LEU A 194 -18.56 -11.70 -3.18
N TRP A 195 -17.44 -12.41 -3.00
CA TRP A 195 -16.27 -12.29 -3.85
C TRP A 195 -16.11 -13.46 -4.80
N GLY A 196 -16.35 -14.70 -4.37
CA GLY A 196 -16.34 -15.95 -5.16
C GLY A 196 -15.61 -15.87 -6.51
N GLU A 197 -16.36 -16.05 -7.61
CA GLU A 197 -15.83 -15.97 -8.99
C GLU A 197 -15.48 -14.54 -9.43
N LYS A 198 -15.91 -13.53 -8.68
CA LYS A 198 -15.69 -12.11 -8.96
C LYS A 198 -14.32 -11.61 -8.50
N ILE A 199 -13.56 -12.38 -7.71
CA ILE A 199 -12.22 -12.01 -7.23
C ILE A 199 -11.30 -11.57 -8.38
N ASN A 200 -11.35 -12.28 -9.51
CA ASN A 200 -10.51 -11.93 -10.67
C ASN A 200 -10.90 -10.58 -11.29
N LYS A 201 -12.17 -10.17 -11.19
CA LYS A 201 -12.62 -8.84 -11.65
C LYS A 201 -12.12 -7.74 -10.72
N VAL A 202 -12.14 -7.98 -9.40
CA VAL A 202 -11.59 -7.04 -8.40
C VAL A 202 -10.09 -6.81 -8.67
N LYS A 203 -9.32 -7.89 -8.82
CA LYS A 203 -7.88 -7.81 -9.12
C LYS A 203 -7.57 -7.15 -10.46
N ALA A 204 -8.31 -7.50 -11.53
CA ALA A 204 -8.08 -6.92 -12.85
C ALA A 204 -8.36 -5.41 -12.86
N PHE A 205 -9.41 -4.98 -12.16
CA PHE A 205 -9.80 -3.58 -12.09
C PHE A 205 -8.79 -2.75 -11.30
N ASN A 206 -8.38 -3.22 -10.13
CA ASN A 206 -7.41 -2.50 -9.31
C ASN A 206 -5.97 -2.59 -9.88
N LYS A 207 -5.64 -3.65 -10.63
CA LYS A 207 -4.42 -3.71 -11.44
C LYS A 207 -4.40 -2.66 -12.57
N THR A 208 -5.56 -2.25 -13.07
CA THR A 208 -5.64 -1.19 -14.10
C THR A 208 -5.50 0.22 -13.49
N SER A 209 -5.79 0.38 -12.20
CA SER A 209 -5.47 1.59 -11.41
C SER A 209 -4.05 1.58 -10.84
N ASN A 210 -3.42 0.41 -10.73
CA ASN A 210 -1.98 0.29 -10.52
C ASN A 210 -1.26 0.72 -11.78
N ILE A 211 -0.94 2.01 -11.79
CA ILE A 211 0.12 2.65 -12.54
C ILE A 211 1.45 1.90 -12.27
N GLN A 212 1.62 0.74 -12.90
CA GLN A 212 2.82 -0.05 -12.83
C GLN A 212 3.73 0.44 -13.96
N LYS A 213 4.94 0.90 -13.64
CA LYS A 213 5.94 1.31 -14.64
C LYS A 213 6.04 0.23 -15.72
N PRO A 214 5.67 0.53 -16.98
CA PRO A 214 5.78 -0.42 -18.07
C PRO A 214 7.23 -0.90 -18.23
N ASP A 215 7.42 -2.10 -18.80
CA ASP A 215 8.77 -2.59 -19.06
C ASP A 215 9.50 -1.70 -20.09
N LEU A 216 10.83 -1.79 -20.16
CA LEU A 216 11.66 -0.94 -21.02
C LEU A 216 11.29 -1.02 -22.51
N GLU A 217 10.82 -2.17 -22.98
CA GLU A 217 10.45 -2.36 -24.39
C GLU A 217 9.07 -1.77 -24.69
N GLU A 218 8.17 -1.75 -23.71
CA GLU A 218 6.90 -1.05 -23.77
C GLU A 218 7.10 0.47 -23.67
N LEU A 219 7.98 0.95 -22.79
CA LEU A 219 8.34 2.37 -22.65
C LEU A 219 8.87 2.97 -23.96
N LYS A 220 9.69 2.22 -24.71
CA LYS A 220 10.17 2.65 -26.03
C LYS A 220 9.06 2.84 -27.08
N LYS A 221 7.92 2.16 -26.90
CA LYS A 221 6.77 2.25 -27.83
C LYS A 221 5.85 3.41 -27.47
N ILE A 222 5.70 3.72 -26.18
CA ILE A 222 4.74 4.71 -25.70
C ILE A 222 5.35 6.11 -25.52
N LEU A 223 6.64 6.21 -25.19
CA LEU A 223 7.33 7.48 -24.98
C LEU A 223 7.91 8.02 -26.28
N THR A 224 7.95 9.35 -26.40
CA THR A 224 8.81 9.98 -27.41
C THR A 224 10.28 9.71 -27.09
N PRO A 225 11.19 9.75 -28.09
CA PRO A 225 12.61 9.55 -27.84
C PRO A 225 13.16 10.45 -26.73
N LEU A 226 12.78 11.74 -26.72
CA LEU A 226 13.23 12.67 -25.69
C LEU A 226 12.69 12.31 -24.30
N GLN A 227 11.41 11.92 -24.17
CA GLN A 227 10.84 11.50 -22.89
C GLN A 227 11.51 10.23 -22.36
N PHE A 228 11.82 9.27 -23.25
CA PHE A 228 12.53 8.05 -22.87
C PHE A 228 13.92 8.39 -22.33
N GLU A 229 14.69 9.20 -23.05
CA GLU A 229 16.02 9.63 -22.60
C GLU A 229 15.98 10.39 -21.27
N VAL A 230 15.03 11.32 -21.10
CA VAL A 230 14.90 12.10 -19.87
C VAL A 230 14.50 11.21 -18.68
N THR A 231 13.55 10.29 -18.87
CA THR A 231 12.99 9.50 -17.76
C THR A 231 13.77 8.23 -17.44
N GLN A 232 14.48 7.65 -18.40
CA GLN A 232 15.19 6.37 -18.23
C GLN A 232 16.71 6.51 -18.22
N ASN A 233 17.27 7.54 -18.86
CA ASN A 233 18.71 7.71 -19.04
C ASN A 233 19.25 9.01 -18.42
N ASP A 234 18.48 9.66 -17.56
CA ASP A 234 18.85 10.89 -16.84
C ASP A 234 19.27 12.05 -17.78
N ALA A 235 18.71 12.09 -18.99
CA ALA A 235 18.93 13.20 -19.90
C ALA A 235 18.18 14.45 -19.42
N THR A 236 18.65 15.62 -19.84
CA THR A 236 17.97 16.90 -19.59
C THR A 236 17.46 17.50 -20.90
N GLU A 237 16.18 17.87 -20.95
CA GLU A 237 15.60 18.51 -22.14
C GLU A 237 16.13 19.95 -22.37
N PRO A 238 16.11 20.46 -23.61
CA PRO A 238 16.59 21.80 -23.89
C PRO A 238 15.71 22.90 -23.25
N PRO A 239 16.32 23.98 -22.72
CA PRO A 239 15.58 25.04 -22.03
C PRO A 239 14.61 25.76 -22.97
N PHE A 240 13.43 26.10 -22.44
CA PHE A 240 12.35 26.83 -23.14
C PHE A 240 11.83 26.17 -24.44
N ARG A 241 12.16 24.90 -24.67
CA ARG A 241 11.74 24.13 -25.85
C ARG A 241 10.91 22.91 -25.50
N ASN A 242 10.11 23.00 -24.44
CA ASN A 242 9.19 21.95 -24.02
C ASN A 242 7.72 22.42 -24.06
N LYS A 243 6.79 21.51 -23.78
CA LYS A 243 5.34 21.82 -23.85
C LYS A 243 4.84 22.63 -22.65
N TYR A 244 5.53 22.54 -21.51
CA TYR A 244 5.00 22.96 -20.21
C TYR A 244 5.69 24.19 -19.62
N TRP A 245 6.77 24.71 -20.21
CA TRP A 245 7.60 25.79 -19.63
C TRP A 245 6.81 27.09 -19.36
N ASN A 246 5.74 27.35 -20.12
CA ASN A 246 4.85 28.50 -19.92
C ASN A 246 3.38 28.09 -19.68
N ASN A 247 3.12 26.84 -19.27
CA ASN A 247 1.77 26.40 -19.01
C ASN A 247 1.28 26.96 -17.65
N LYS A 248 0.20 27.74 -17.67
CA LYS A 248 -0.43 28.36 -16.49
C LYS A 248 -1.89 27.93 -16.27
N ARG A 249 -2.30 26.85 -16.94
CA ARG A 249 -3.66 26.30 -16.82
C ARG A 249 -3.78 25.52 -15.51
N GLU A 250 -4.92 25.61 -14.87
CA GLU A 250 -5.26 24.80 -13.70
C GLU A 250 -5.26 23.31 -14.05
N GLY A 251 -4.64 22.49 -13.21
CA GLY A 251 -4.62 21.04 -13.35
C GLY A 251 -3.49 20.36 -12.57
N ILE A 252 -3.29 19.08 -12.86
CA ILE A 252 -2.22 18.25 -12.29
C ILE A 252 -1.21 17.84 -13.36
N TYR A 253 0.05 17.71 -12.95
CA TYR A 253 1.14 17.14 -13.74
C TYR A 253 1.39 15.72 -13.24
N VAL A 254 1.27 14.76 -14.15
CA VAL A 254 1.48 13.34 -13.87
C VAL A 254 2.81 12.87 -14.45
N ASP A 255 3.41 11.86 -13.82
CA ASP A 255 4.53 11.11 -14.36
C ASP A 255 4.12 10.53 -15.72
N VAL A 256 4.93 10.77 -16.74
CA VAL A 256 4.67 10.29 -18.11
C VAL A 256 4.92 8.79 -18.25
N VAL A 257 5.73 8.19 -17.37
CA VAL A 257 6.09 6.78 -17.38
C VAL A 257 4.98 5.95 -16.75
N SER A 258 4.55 6.38 -15.58
CA SER A 258 3.64 5.63 -14.74
C SER A 258 2.21 6.18 -14.89
N GLY A 259 2.02 7.49 -14.90
CA GLY A 259 0.72 8.15 -14.77
C GLY A 259 0.46 8.70 -13.36
N GLU A 260 1.41 8.53 -12.44
CA GLU A 260 1.32 8.96 -11.04
C GLU A 260 1.28 10.50 -10.95
N PRO A 261 0.32 11.12 -10.24
CA PRO A 261 0.33 12.57 -10.02
C PRO A 261 1.57 13.03 -9.24
N LEU A 262 2.31 14.01 -9.79
CA LEU A 262 3.55 14.54 -9.18
C LEU A 262 3.40 15.98 -8.67
N PHE A 263 2.72 16.84 -9.42
CA PHE A 263 2.59 18.27 -9.08
C PHE A 263 1.20 18.81 -9.41
N SER A 264 0.80 19.90 -8.75
CA SER A 264 -0.37 20.72 -9.12
C SER A 264 0.08 22.09 -9.65
N SER A 265 -0.71 22.69 -10.54
CA SER A 265 -0.48 24.02 -11.14
C SER A 265 -0.60 25.19 -10.19
#